data_AF-A0A0T5ZLS0-F1
#
_entry.id   AF-A0A0T5ZLS0-F1
#
_cell.length_a   1.000
_cell.length_b   1.000
_cell.length_c   1.000
_cell.angle_alpha   90.00
_cell.angle_beta   90.00
_cell.angle_gamma   90.00
#
_symmetry.space_group_name_H-M   'P 1'
#
loop_
_entity.id
_entity.type
_entity.pdbx_description
1 polymer ?
#
loop_
_entity_poly.entity_id
_entity_poly.type
_entity_poly.pdbx_seq_one_letter_code
_entity_poly.pdbx_strand_id
1 'polypeptide(L)'
;MSFDTRIRTSYPLGMPRVKRTYNLPEETVRAVRELSEQYGLAPTQDAVVELAVDELRRQLRYAEEEELWARAASDPEFIAEAEDLARAFAAADAETWPE
;
A
#
# COMPACT_ATOMS: atom_id res chain seq x y z
N MET A 1 -2.44 4.43 -16.46
CA MET A 1 -2.19 4.37 -15.01
C MET A 1 -3.34 5.08 -14.33
N SER A 2 -4.24 4.34 -13.69
CA SER A 2 -5.40 4.89 -12.97
C SER A 2 -4.96 5.10 -11.52
N PHE A 3 -4.73 6.34 -11.11
CA PHE A 3 -4.55 6.65 -9.69
C PHE A 3 -5.93 6.55 -9.03
N ASP A 4 -6.06 5.68 -8.05
CA ASP A 4 -7.30 5.54 -7.29
C ASP A 4 -7.50 6.82 -6.44
N THR A 5 -8.36 7.71 -6.92
CA THR A 5 -8.63 9.04 -6.33
C THR A 5 -9.57 8.97 -5.12
N ARG A 6 -9.85 7.78 -4.56
CA ARG A 6 -10.79 7.60 -3.46
C ARG A 6 -10.16 7.41 -2.08
N ILE A 7 -8.85 7.60 -1.92
CA ILE A 7 -8.23 7.62 -0.59
C ILE A 7 -8.57 8.95 0.09
N ARG A 8 -9.81 9.04 0.57
CA ARG A 8 -10.24 10.08 1.50
C ARG A 8 -9.68 9.70 2.85
N THR A 9 -8.43 10.06 3.13
CA THR A 9 -7.86 9.96 4.50
C THR A 9 -8.61 10.95 5.38
N SER A 10 -9.78 10.54 5.86
CA SER A 10 -10.46 11.21 6.96
C SER A 10 -9.73 10.80 8.22
N TYR A 11 -8.83 11.65 8.70
CA TYR A 11 -8.31 11.52 10.05
C TYR A 11 -9.49 11.51 11.04
N PRO A 12 -9.49 10.62 12.04
CA PRO A 12 -10.40 10.76 13.16
C PRO A 12 -10.15 12.15 13.79
N LEU A 13 -11.22 12.90 14.01
CA LEU A 13 -11.19 14.21 14.67
C LEU A 13 -10.43 14.07 16.01
N GLY A 14 -9.26 14.70 16.12
CA GLY A 14 -8.49 14.78 17.37
C GLY A 14 -7.10 14.13 17.40
N MET A 15 -6.58 13.58 16.31
CA MET A 15 -5.20 13.09 16.30
C MET A 15 -4.19 14.26 16.32
N PRO A 16 -3.22 14.29 17.26
CA PRO A 16 -2.30 15.41 17.39
C PRO A 16 -1.37 15.51 16.17
N ARG A 17 -1.36 16.66 15.51
CA ARG A 17 -0.46 16.97 14.38
C ARG A 17 0.79 17.68 14.90
N VAL A 18 1.96 17.28 14.42
CA VAL A 18 3.24 17.94 14.72
C VAL A 18 3.70 18.71 13.47
N LYS A 19 3.83 20.03 13.59
CA LYS A 19 4.35 20.86 12.50
C LYS A 19 5.86 20.65 12.37
N ARG A 20 6.32 20.38 11.15
CA ARG A 20 7.74 20.30 10.78
C ARG A 20 7.98 21.18 9.56
N THR A 21 9.15 21.83 9.53
CA THR A 21 9.60 22.61 8.37
C THR A 21 10.76 21.86 7.73
N TYR A 22 10.64 21.58 6.44
CA TYR A 22 11.69 20.94 5.64
C TYR A 22 12.15 21.90 4.56
N ASN A 23 13.45 21.87 4.25
CA ASN A 23 13.96 22.54 3.06
C ASN A 23 13.78 21.59 1.89
N LEU A 24 12.94 21.96 0.92
CA LEU A 24 12.65 21.16 -0.26
C LEU A 24 13.10 21.90 -1.53
N PRO A 25 13.54 21.18 -2.58
CA PRO A 25 13.73 21.76 -3.90
C PRO A 25 12.44 22.44 -4.39
N GLU A 26 12.58 23.56 -5.11
CA GLU A 26 11.42 24.29 -5.65
C GLU A 26 10.55 23.42 -6.54
N GLU A 27 11.15 22.51 -7.31
CA GLU A 27 10.45 21.54 -8.14
C GLU A 27 9.51 20.64 -7.33
N THR A 28 9.94 20.19 -6.15
CA THR A 28 9.14 19.35 -5.26
C THR A 28 7.96 20.14 -4.69
N VAL A 29 8.19 21.39 -4.28
CA VAL A 29 7.11 22.26 -3.80
C VAL A 29 6.08 22.51 -4.90
N ARG A 30 6.53 22.76 -6.14
CA ARG A 30 5.64 22.90 -7.30
C ARG A 30 4.84 21.62 -7.57
N ALA A 31 5.48 20.45 -7.52
CA ALA A 31 4.80 19.18 -7.73
C ALA A 31 3.72 18.91 -6.66
N VAL A 32 4.03 19.12 -5.37
CA VAL A 32 3.06 18.97 -4.28
C VAL A 32 1.86 19.90 -4.48
N ARG A 33 2.13 21.13 -4.89
CA ARG A 33 1.08 22.11 -5.20
C ARG A 33 0.21 21.66 -6.38
N GLU A 34 0.81 21.21 -7.48
CA GLU A 34 0.10 20.74 -8.66
C GLU A 34 -0.79 19.51 -8.36
N LEU A 35 -0.26 18.55 -7.59
CA LEU A 35 -0.99 17.35 -7.17
C LEU A 35 -2.24 17.69 -6.35
N SER A 36 -2.17 18.71 -5.49
CA SER A 36 -3.33 19.15 -4.71
C SER A 36 -4.28 20.04 -5.52
N GLU A 37 -3.77 21.09 -6.16
CA GLU A 37 -4.59 22.16 -6.76
C GLU A 37 -5.10 21.80 -8.16
N GLN A 38 -4.26 21.21 -9.00
CA GLN A 38 -4.59 20.93 -10.40
C GLN A 38 -5.20 19.54 -10.57
N TYR A 39 -4.60 18.54 -9.92
CA TYR A 39 -5.03 17.15 -10.05
C TYR A 39 -6.06 16.72 -8.99
N GLY A 40 -6.24 17.51 -7.93
CA GLY A 40 -7.21 17.21 -6.87
C GLY A 40 -6.93 15.88 -6.16
N LEU A 41 -5.68 15.39 -6.18
CA LEU A 41 -5.31 14.09 -5.61
C LEU A 41 -5.54 14.06 -4.09
N ALA A 42 -5.36 15.21 -3.43
CA ALA A 42 -5.60 15.38 -2.01
C ALA A 42 -6.12 16.80 -1.70
N PRO A 43 -6.92 16.97 -0.63
CA PRO A 43 -7.59 18.24 -0.32
C PRO A 43 -6.64 19.36 0.09
N THR A 44 -5.41 19.02 0.51
CA THR A 44 -4.36 19.97 0.89
C THR A 44 -3.00 19.47 0.46
N GLN A 45 -2.02 20.37 0.39
CA GLN A 45 -0.62 20.02 0.14
C GLN A 45 -0.05 19.10 1.24
N ASP A 46 -0.41 19.32 2.51
CA ASP A 46 -0.08 18.41 3.62
C ASP A 46 -0.61 16.99 3.36
N ALA A 47 -1.85 16.87 2.86
CA ALA A 47 -2.45 15.57 2.56
C ALA A 47 -1.77 14.86 1.37
N VAL A 48 -1.20 15.61 0.41
CA VAL A 48 -0.34 15.04 -0.64
C VAL A 48 0.92 14.44 -0.04
N VAL A 49 1.56 15.15 0.91
CA VAL A 49 2.78 14.66 1.57
C VAL A 49 2.48 13.39 2.39
N GLU A 50 1.38 13.39 3.14
CA GLU A 50 0.94 12.21 3.90
C GLU A 50 0.67 11.01 2.99
N LEU A 51 -0.07 11.21 1.89
CA LEU A 51 -0.33 10.17 0.90
C LEU A 51 0.97 9.61 0.30
N ALA A 52 1.92 10.49 -0.03
CA ALA A 52 3.20 10.07 -0.58
C ALA A 52 4.02 9.24 0.41
N VAL A 53 4.02 9.60 1.70
CA VAL A 53 4.69 8.83 2.76
C VAL A 53 4.04 7.47 2.96
N ASP A 54 2.70 7.41 2.98
CA ASP A 54 1.99 6.14 3.14
C ASP A 54 2.21 5.20 1.96
N GLU A 55 2.21 5.74 0.73
CA GLU A 55 2.51 4.95 -0.47
C GLU A 55 3.96 4.45 -0.47
N LEU A 56 4.93 5.27 -0.06
CA LEU A 56 6.32 4.82 0.07
C LEU A 56 6.46 3.68 1.09
N ARG A 57 5.79 3.80 2.25
CA ARG A 57 5.77 2.74 3.26
C ARG A 57 5.14 1.45 2.73
N ARG A 58 4.06 1.58 1.96
CA ARG A 58 3.37 0.46 1.33
C ARG A 58 4.29 -0.25 0.33
N GLN A 59 5.01 0.49 -0.51
CA GLN A 59 5.96 -0.06 -1.48
C GLN A 59 7.09 -0.82 -0.79
N LEU A 60 7.66 -0.27 0.29
CA LEU A 60 8.70 -0.95 1.07
C LEU A 60 8.20 -2.26 1.67
N ARG A 61 6.98 -2.26 2.25
CA ARG A 61 6.39 -3.49 2.79
C ARG A 61 6.15 -4.54 1.69
N TYR A 62 5.65 -4.13 0.53
CA TYR A 62 5.44 -5.07 -0.57
C TYR A 62 6.74 -5.66 -1.12
N ALA A 63 7.81 -4.87 -1.18
CA ALA A 63 9.12 -5.38 -1.57
C ALA A 63 9.65 -6.41 -0.56
N GLU A 64 9.46 -6.17 0.74
CA GLU A 64 9.83 -7.12 1.80
C GLU A 64 8.98 -8.40 1.72
N GLU A 65 7.66 -8.27 1.55
CA GLU A 65 6.75 -9.40 1.38
C GLU A 65 7.10 -10.23 0.14
N GLU A 66 7.39 -9.58 -1.00
CA GLU A 66 7.82 -10.25 -2.23
C GLU A 66 9.11 -11.06 -2.02
N GLU A 67 10.08 -10.52 -1.29
CA GLU A 67 11.30 -11.24 -0.95
C GLU A 67 11.02 -12.47 -0.06
N LEU A 68 10.14 -12.32 0.93
CA LEU A 68 9.72 -13.43 1.79
C LEU A 68 9.00 -14.53 0.99
N TRP A 69 8.09 -14.15 0.10
CA TRP A 69 7.40 -15.08 -0.78
C TRP A 69 8.37 -15.79 -1.74
N ALA A 70 9.35 -15.07 -2.30
CA ALA A 70 10.36 -15.67 -3.17
C ALA A 70 11.22 -16.71 -2.44
N ARG A 71 11.57 -16.44 -1.17
CA ARG A 71 12.28 -17.41 -0.32
C ARG A 71 11.41 -18.62 -0.02
N ALA A 72 10.16 -18.41 0.41
CA ALA A 72 9.21 -19.48 0.71
C ALA A 72 8.92 -20.36 -0.52
N ALA A 73 8.83 -19.78 -1.71
CA ALA A 73 8.64 -20.52 -2.96
C ALA A 73 9.80 -21.45 -3.32
N SER A 74 10.97 -21.28 -2.71
CA SER A 74 12.13 -22.17 -2.88
C SER A 74 12.38 -23.05 -1.65
N ASP A 75 11.57 -22.94 -0.60
CA ASP A 75 11.69 -23.70 0.64
C ASP A 75 10.89 -25.01 0.54
N PRO A 76 11.56 -26.18 0.55
CA PRO A 76 10.89 -27.47 0.44
C PRO A 76 9.89 -27.76 1.57
N GLU A 77 10.14 -27.28 2.80
CA GLU A 77 9.23 -27.52 3.93
C GLU A 77 7.93 -26.73 3.75
N PHE A 78 8.06 -25.46 3.34
CA PHE A 78 6.91 -24.60 3.03
C PHE A 78 6.07 -25.15 1.88
N ILE A 79 6.72 -25.64 0.81
CA ILE A 79 6.02 -26.26 -0.34
C ILE A 79 5.23 -27.49 0.12
N ALA A 80 5.84 -28.37 0.92
CA ALA A 80 5.17 -29.57 1.41
C ALA A 80 3.95 -29.22 2.30
N GLU A 81 4.10 -28.24 3.19
CA GLU A 81 3.00 -27.76 4.02
C GLU A 81 1.85 -27.16 3.18
N ALA A 82 2.18 -26.36 2.15
CA ALA A 82 1.20 -25.78 1.25
C ALA A 82 0.43 -26.85 0.44
N GLU A 83 1.12 -27.89 -0.03
CA GLU A 83 0.49 -29.03 -0.72
C GLU A 83 -0.43 -29.84 0.20
N ASP A 84 -0.01 -30.07 1.45
CA ASP A 84 -0.84 -30.76 2.44
C ASP A 84 -2.08 -29.94 2.81
N LEU A 85 -1.94 -28.61 2.94
CA LEU A 85 -3.06 -27.71 3.17
C LEU A 85 -4.05 -27.72 1.99
N ALA A 86 -3.55 -27.61 0.76
CA ALA A 86 -4.38 -27.67 -0.44
C ALA A 86 -5.17 -29.00 -0.50
N ARG A 87 -4.54 -30.12 -0.14
CA ARG A 87 -5.21 -31.43 -0.09
C ARG A 87 -6.27 -31.50 1.00
N ALA A 88 -6.02 -30.91 2.16
CA ALA A 88 -6.96 -30.91 3.28
C ALA A 88 -8.24 -30.13 2.98
N PHE A 89 -8.15 -29.05 2.18
CA PHE A 89 -9.28 -28.17 1.87
C PHE A 89 -9.93 -28.42 0.49
N ALA A 90 -9.36 -29.29 -0.35
CA ALA A 90 -9.84 -29.56 -1.70
C ALA A 90 -11.35 -29.87 -1.80
N ALA A 91 -11.93 -30.57 -0.83
CA ALA A 91 -13.36 -30.87 -0.81
C ALA A 91 -14.23 -29.63 -0.53
N ALA A 92 -13.81 -28.78 0.42
CA ALA A 92 -14.52 -27.55 0.76
C ALA A 92 -14.44 -26.51 -0.36
N ASP A 93 -13.31 -26.46 -1.06
CA ASP A 93 -13.12 -25.59 -2.22
C ASP A 93 -14.03 -25.99 -3.38
N ALA A 94 -14.16 -27.30 -3.67
CA ALA A 94 -15.04 -27.81 -4.72
C ALA A 94 -16.54 -27.53 -4.45
N GLU A 95 -16.95 -27.47 -3.17
CA GLU A 95 -18.32 -27.11 -2.80
C GLU A 95 -18.58 -25.60 -2.92
N THR A 96 -17.57 -24.77 -2.67
CA THR A 96 -17.73 -23.31 -2.55
C THR A 96 -17.47 -22.58 -3.87
N TRP A 97 -16.59 -23.11 -4.74
CA TRP A 97 -16.29 -22.58 -6.07
C TRP A 97 -16.46 -23.66 -7.15
N PRO A 98 -17.71 -24.05 -7.47
CA PRO A 98 -17.98 -24.94 -8.60
C PRO A 98 -17.63 -24.25 -9.93
N GLU A 99 -17.03 -24.99 -10.88
CA GLU A 99 -16.62 -24.49 -12.21
C GLU A 99 -17.74 -23.86 -13.04
#